data_AF-A0A6G9SCY4-F1
#
_entry.id   AF-A0A6G9SCY4-F1
#
_cell.length_a   1.000
_cell.length_b   1.000
_cell.length_c   1.000
_cell.angle_alpha   90.00
_cell.angle_beta   90.00
_cell.angle_gamma   90.00
#
_symmetry.space_group_name_H-M   'P 1'
#
loop_
_entity.id
_entity.type
_entity.pdbx_description
1 polymer ?
#
loop_
_entity_poly.entity_id
_entity_poly.type
_entity_poly.pdbx_seq_one_letter_code
_entity_poly.pdbx_strand_id
1 'polypeptide(L)'
;MLEKTFKTRAFTVISLALLLTCSWAMPKQALASSEEKPREGLPGRRVGGGTRGQCFSSVGRLMALVPENNLGFTKKAYPNILFYLPPTSTPAMVEFVLQDESRQSVYETTFTKSSAGGVINFSLPESTSLPPLAINKKYNWYVSLICNPENRANDIVVHGWIQRVELDSNLTKKLEQTTSPLGRVALYAQAGLWQDALATLAQLRSTQPNDSKLAVNWTQLLKTENLDAIAQEPFLEIQIPNSP
;
A
#
# COMPACT_ATOMS: atom_id res chain seq x y z
N MET A 1 63.14 -65.22 -18.63
CA MET A 1 64.01 -66.18 -17.92
C MET A 1 65.02 -65.36 -17.12
N LEU A 2 65.11 -65.61 -15.81
CA LEU A 2 66.08 -65.11 -14.81
C LEU A 2 65.90 -63.63 -14.38
N GLU A 3 65.28 -63.36 -13.22
CA GLU A 3 65.89 -63.32 -11.87
C GLU A 3 67.05 -62.32 -11.74
N LYS A 4 66.87 -61.30 -10.88
CA LYS A 4 67.57 -61.26 -9.58
C LYS A 4 67.08 -60.11 -8.70
N THR A 5 66.89 -60.49 -7.45
CA THR A 5 66.64 -59.72 -6.25
C THR A 5 67.91 -58.99 -5.78
N PHE A 6 67.77 -57.82 -5.18
CA PHE A 6 68.64 -57.43 -4.07
C PHE A 6 67.92 -56.52 -3.07
N LYS A 7 67.86 -57.01 -1.82
CA LYS A 7 67.43 -56.30 -0.62
C LYS A 7 68.60 -55.50 -0.08
N THR A 8 68.38 -54.28 0.38
CA THR A 8 69.01 -53.85 1.64
C THR A 8 68.08 -52.92 2.40
N ARG A 9 67.80 -53.28 3.65
CA ARG A 9 67.00 -52.55 4.63
C ARG A 9 67.92 -51.62 5.43
N ALA A 10 67.25 -50.68 6.10
CA ALA A 10 67.58 -50.00 7.37
C ALA A 10 67.85 -48.50 7.18
N PHE A 11 67.37 -47.59 8.01
CA PHE A 11 66.78 -47.65 9.35
C PHE A 11 65.61 -46.67 9.43
N THR A 12 64.50 -47.11 10.01
CA THR A 12 63.46 -46.24 10.57
C THR A 12 63.97 -45.69 11.90
N VAL A 13 64.01 -44.36 12.05
CA VAL A 13 63.83 -43.71 13.35
C VAL A 13 62.74 -42.65 13.18
N ILE A 14 61.62 -42.93 13.83
CA ILE A 14 60.45 -42.10 13.95
C ILE A 14 60.80 -40.98 14.93
N SER A 15 60.68 -39.71 14.51
CA SER A 15 60.60 -38.57 15.41
C SER A 15 59.29 -37.84 15.20
N LEU A 16 58.62 -37.63 16.31
CA LEU A 16 57.24 -37.21 16.50
C LEU A 16 57.27 -35.80 17.11
N ALA A 17 56.66 -34.80 16.44
CA ALA A 17 56.03 -33.58 17.01
C ALA A 17 55.76 -32.58 15.85
N LEU A 18 54.52 -32.50 15.35
CA LEU A 18 53.54 -31.43 15.62
C LEU A 18 54.11 -30.00 15.52
N LEU A 19 53.64 -29.22 14.55
CA LEU A 19 52.96 -27.94 14.82
C LEU A 19 52.01 -27.57 13.66
N LEU A 20 50.81 -27.20 14.08
CA LEU A 20 49.60 -27.00 13.30
C LEU A 20 49.72 -25.90 12.24
N THR A 21 49.13 -26.20 11.08
CA THR A 21 48.62 -25.24 10.12
C THR A 21 47.43 -24.48 10.71
N CYS A 22 47.48 -23.15 10.69
CA CYS A 22 46.28 -22.33 10.56
C CYS A 22 46.66 -21.12 9.72
N SER A 23 46.54 -21.26 8.40
CA SER A 23 46.41 -20.10 7.53
C SER A 23 45.13 -19.37 7.91
N TRP A 24 45.26 -18.25 8.62
CA TRP A 24 44.12 -17.37 8.85
C TRP A 24 43.82 -16.68 7.52
N ALA A 25 42.97 -17.32 6.72
CA ALA A 25 42.26 -16.62 5.66
C ALA A 25 41.40 -15.56 6.35
N MET A 26 41.85 -14.30 6.27
CA MET A 26 41.07 -13.18 6.78
C MET A 26 39.70 -13.19 6.10
N PRO A 27 38.59 -13.11 6.86
CA PRO A 27 37.29 -12.94 6.25
C PRO A 27 37.27 -11.60 5.54
N LYS A 28 37.03 -11.61 4.23
CA LYS A 28 36.72 -10.41 3.45
C LYS A 28 35.45 -9.82 4.06
N GLN A 29 35.59 -8.71 4.79
CA GLN A 29 34.44 -7.91 5.19
C GLN A 29 33.80 -7.36 3.91
N ALA A 30 32.65 -7.92 3.55
CA ALA A 30 31.79 -7.35 2.54
C ALA A 30 31.14 -6.10 3.14
N LEU A 31 31.62 -4.91 2.74
CA LEU A 31 30.88 -3.68 2.95
C LEU A 31 29.69 -3.69 1.99
N ALA A 32 28.51 -4.03 2.53
CA ALA A 32 27.25 -3.83 1.84
C ALA A 32 26.95 -2.33 1.81
N SER A 33 27.42 -1.65 0.77
CA SER A 33 26.93 -0.33 0.40
C SER A 33 25.61 -0.52 -0.36
N SER A 34 24.48 -0.50 0.34
CA SER A 34 23.20 -0.28 -0.34
C SER A 34 23.12 1.20 -0.69
N GLU A 35 23.32 1.55 -1.95
CA GLU A 35 22.84 2.82 -2.48
C GLU A 35 21.31 2.83 -2.38
N GLU A 36 20.76 3.39 -1.29
CA GLU A 36 19.32 3.62 -1.19
C GLU A 36 19.00 4.81 -2.09
N LYS A 37 18.49 4.53 -3.29
CA LYS A 37 18.00 5.54 -4.24
C LYS A 37 17.08 6.51 -3.45
N PRO A 38 17.24 7.84 -3.59
CA PRO A 38 16.35 8.80 -2.94
C PRO A 38 14.89 8.43 -3.24
N ARG A 39 14.07 8.30 -2.20
CA ARG A 39 12.63 8.03 -2.37
C ARG A 39 11.99 9.29 -2.97
N GLU A 40 11.81 9.29 -4.28
CA GLU A 40 11.05 10.31 -5.00
C GLU A 40 9.57 10.16 -4.62
N GLY A 41 9.01 11.10 -3.85
CA GLY A 41 7.61 11.08 -3.43
C GLY A 41 7.29 12.04 -2.30
N LEU A 42 5.99 12.20 -2.00
CA LEU A 42 5.55 12.96 -0.83
C LEU A 42 5.64 12.09 0.43
N PRO A 43 5.84 12.68 1.63
CA PRO A 43 5.74 11.96 2.89
C PRO A 43 4.37 11.27 2.99
N GLY A 44 4.37 9.99 3.36
CA GLY A 44 3.16 9.19 3.44
C GLY A 44 3.35 7.97 4.33
N ARG A 45 2.24 7.37 4.75
CA ARG A 45 2.24 6.09 5.47
C ARG A 45 1.18 5.18 4.87
N ARG A 46 1.59 4.39 3.87
CA ARG A 46 0.70 3.46 3.15
C ARG A 46 0.27 2.25 3.98
N VAL A 47 1.07 1.88 4.98
CA VAL A 47 0.81 0.72 5.83
C VAL A 47 0.97 1.10 7.31
N GLY A 48 -0.08 0.85 8.08
CA GLY A 48 -0.09 1.00 9.53
C GLY A 48 0.76 -0.07 10.21
N GLY A 49 1.71 0.36 11.05
CA GLY A 49 2.70 -0.52 11.71
C GLY A 49 2.43 -0.75 13.21
N GLY A 50 1.21 -0.51 13.68
CA GLY A 50 0.87 -0.69 15.09
C GLY A 50 0.55 -2.15 15.41
N THR A 51 1.36 -2.79 16.27
CA THR A 51 1.01 -4.07 16.93
C THR A 51 0.46 -3.84 18.34
N ARG A 52 0.48 -2.59 18.81
CA ARG A 52 0.18 -2.19 20.19
C ARG A 52 -1.21 -1.57 20.25
N GLY A 53 -2.24 -2.38 20.10
CA GLY A 53 -3.64 -1.96 20.26
C GLY A 53 -4.51 -3.16 20.59
N GLN A 54 -5.43 -3.02 21.55
CA GLN A 54 -6.22 -4.12 22.11
C GLN A 54 -7.29 -4.67 21.15
N CYS A 55 -7.56 -4.01 20.01
CA CYS A 55 -8.66 -4.37 19.13
C CYS A 55 -8.27 -5.21 17.89
N PHE A 56 -7.04 -5.72 17.77
CA PHE A 56 -6.60 -6.48 16.58
C PHE A 56 -6.66 -8.00 16.76
N SER A 57 -7.13 -8.69 15.73
CA SER A 57 -6.98 -10.14 15.56
C SER A 57 -5.76 -10.43 14.66
N SER A 58 -4.54 -10.22 15.17
CA SER A 58 -3.21 -10.70 14.71
C SER A 58 -2.79 -10.71 13.22
N VAL A 59 -3.65 -10.48 12.22
CA VAL A 59 -3.37 -10.67 10.79
C VAL A 59 -4.07 -9.59 9.97
N GLY A 60 -3.50 -8.39 9.92
CA GLY A 60 -4.01 -7.32 9.07
C GLY A 60 -3.43 -5.97 9.45
N ARG A 61 -3.00 -5.19 8.45
CA ARG A 61 -2.50 -3.82 8.64
C ARG A 61 -3.47 -2.86 7.97
N LEU A 62 -3.82 -1.75 8.62
CA LEU A 62 -4.49 -0.63 7.97
C LEU A 62 -3.66 -0.21 6.75
N MET A 63 -4.28 -0.08 5.58
CA MET A 63 -3.56 0.32 4.36
C MET A 63 -4.24 1.47 3.63
N ALA A 64 -3.46 2.46 3.20
CA ALA A 64 -3.90 3.48 2.27
C ALA A 64 -3.69 3.00 0.83
N LEU A 65 -4.74 3.03 0.01
CA LEU A 65 -4.66 2.69 -1.41
C LEU A 65 -4.37 3.98 -2.18
N VAL A 66 -3.09 4.33 -2.23
CA VAL A 66 -2.50 5.49 -2.93
C VAL A 66 -1.25 5.00 -3.69
N PRO A 67 -0.79 5.66 -4.76
CA PRO A 67 0.46 5.28 -5.43
C PRO A 67 1.69 5.27 -4.52
N GLU A 68 2.77 4.63 -4.95
CA GLU A 68 4.01 4.49 -4.15
C GLU A 68 4.63 5.81 -3.72
N ASN A 69 4.52 6.83 -4.58
CA ASN A 69 4.97 8.19 -4.30
C ASN A 69 4.03 8.97 -3.35
N ASN A 70 2.99 8.32 -2.84
CA ASN A 70 1.94 8.85 -1.96
C ASN A 70 1.06 9.93 -2.57
N LEU A 71 1.06 10.15 -3.89
CA LEU A 71 0.23 11.17 -4.55
C LEU A 71 -0.69 10.55 -5.60
N GLY A 72 -1.99 10.55 -5.31
CA GLY A 72 -3.03 10.22 -6.28
C GLY A 72 -3.51 11.45 -7.06
N PHE A 73 -3.60 11.34 -8.38
CA PHE A 73 -4.25 12.36 -9.21
C PHE A 73 -5.70 11.97 -9.51
N THR A 74 -6.57 12.96 -9.48
CA THR A 74 -8.00 12.83 -9.82
C THR A 74 -8.48 14.00 -10.65
N LYS A 75 -9.48 13.77 -11.52
CA LYS A 75 -10.24 14.85 -12.16
C LYS A 75 -11.41 15.36 -11.30
N LYS A 76 -11.84 14.57 -10.31
CA LYS A 76 -13.09 14.81 -9.58
C LYS A 76 -12.93 15.95 -8.59
N ALA A 77 -13.97 16.77 -8.48
CA ALA A 77 -14.10 17.80 -7.45
C ALA A 77 -14.25 17.19 -6.05
N TYR A 78 -14.96 16.06 -5.98
CA TYR A 78 -15.19 15.26 -4.78
C TYR A 78 -14.77 13.82 -5.09
N PRO A 79 -13.47 13.50 -4.97
CA PRO A 79 -12.98 12.17 -5.31
C PRO A 79 -13.41 11.12 -4.29
N ASN A 80 -13.36 9.87 -4.73
CA ASN A 80 -13.39 8.73 -3.84
C ASN A 80 -11.97 8.44 -3.36
N ILE A 81 -11.81 8.15 -2.07
CA ILE A 81 -10.55 7.75 -1.44
C ILE A 81 -10.71 6.32 -0.95
N LEU A 82 -9.69 5.49 -1.21
CA LEU A 82 -9.76 4.07 -0.90
C LEU A 82 -8.71 3.69 0.14
N PHE A 83 -9.12 2.85 1.09
CA PHE A 83 -8.27 2.33 2.15
C PHE A 83 -8.79 0.96 2.59
N TYR A 84 -7.90 0.11 3.09
CA TYR A 84 -8.23 -1.19 3.65
C TYR A 84 -8.25 -1.12 5.17
N LEU A 85 -9.37 -1.49 5.77
CA LEU A 85 -9.51 -1.65 7.21
C LEU A 85 -9.27 -3.11 7.58
N PRO A 86 -8.36 -3.42 8.52
CA PRO A 86 -8.13 -4.79 8.95
C PRO A 86 -9.30 -5.30 9.81
N PRO A 87 -9.44 -6.63 9.93
CA PRO A 87 -10.35 -7.22 10.91
C PRO A 87 -9.94 -6.81 12.34
N THR A 88 -10.95 -6.66 13.20
CA THR A 88 -10.79 -6.27 14.60
C THR A 88 -11.58 -7.22 15.50
N SER A 89 -11.17 -7.35 16.77
CA SER A 89 -11.86 -8.20 17.75
C SER A 89 -13.26 -7.68 18.12
N THR A 90 -13.45 -6.35 18.06
CA THR A 90 -14.72 -5.66 18.30
C THR A 90 -14.96 -4.59 17.24
N PRO A 91 -16.20 -4.09 17.07
CA PRO A 91 -16.45 -2.87 16.31
C PRO A 91 -15.53 -1.73 16.77
N ALA A 92 -15.02 -0.96 15.83
CA ALA A 92 -14.04 0.10 16.10
C ALA A 92 -14.44 1.39 15.37
N MET A 93 -14.05 2.52 15.95
CA MET A 93 -14.27 3.82 15.33
C MET A 93 -13.15 4.11 14.32
N VAL A 94 -13.54 4.71 13.20
CA VAL A 94 -12.64 5.17 12.16
C VAL A 94 -12.87 6.66 11.98
N GLU A 95 -11.77 7.40 11.90
CA GLU A 95 -11.77 8.85 11.67
C GLU A 95 -11.09 9.11 10.33
N PHE A 96 -11.75 9.91 9.50
CA PHE A 96 -11.23 10.39 8.24
C PHE A 96 -11.05 11.90 8.34
N VAL A 97 -9.85 12.39 8.01
CA VAL A 97 -9.52 13.81 8.00
C VAL A 97 -8.90 14.17 6.65
N LEU A 98 -9.34 15.26 6.05
CA LEU A 98 -8.73 15.86 4.87
C LEU A 98 -8.18 17.24 5.26
N GLN A 99 -6.91 17.47 4.96
CA GLN A 99 -6.22 18.73 5.21
C GLN A 99 -5.78 19.38 3.90
N ASP A 100 -5.71 20.71 3.88
CA ASP A 100 -5.05 21.45 2.81
C ASP A 100 -3.51 21.51 3.01
N GLU A 101 -2.80 22.16 2.08
CA GLU A 101 -1.34 22.32 2.14
C GLU A 101 -0.87 23.13 3.36
N SER A 102 -1.75 23.94 3.96
CA SER A 102 -1.53 24.71 5.18
C SER A 102 -1.78 23.90 6.45
N ARG A 103 -2.09 22.59 6.30
CA ARG A 103 -2.46 21.65 7.37
C ARG A 103 -3.76 22.03 8.09
N GLN A 104 -4.60 22.85 7.47
CA GLN A 104 -5.94 23.16 8.00
C GLN A 104 -6.90 22.04 7.61
N SER A 105 -7.70 21.57 8.58
CA SER A 105 -8.74 20.58 8.31
C SER A 105 -9.81 21.21 7.43
N VAL A 106 -10.05 20.62 6.26
CA VAL A 106 -11.10 21.02 5.31
C VAL A 106 -12.31 20.11 5.35
N TYR A 107 -12.13 18.87 5.83
CA TYR A 107 -13.20 17.93 6.05
C TYR A 107 -12.79 16.90 7.10
N GLU A 108 -13.71 16.55 7.98
CA GLU A 108 -13.51 15.54 9.01
C GLU A 108 -14.81 14.81 9.29
N THR A 109 -14.72 13.50 9.46
CA THR A 109 -15.84 12.67 9.87
C THR A 109 -15.38 11.44 10.61
N THR A 110 -16.25 10.92 11.48
CA THR A 110 -16.07 9.63 12.15
C THR A 110 -17.19 8.68 11.76
N PHE A 111 -16.88 7.40 11.66
CA PHE A 111 -17.88 6.33 11.48
C PHE A 111 -17.43 5.07 12.21
N THR A 112 -18.36 4.16 12.46
CA THR A 112 -18.06 2.87 13.11
C THR A 112 -18.00 1.78 12.08
N LYS A 113 -16.94 0.96 12.10
CA LYS A 113 -16.86 -0.28 11.31
C LYS A 113 -17.30 -1.49 12.15
N SER A 114 -17.84 -2.52 11.49
CA SER A 114 -18.01 -3.84 12.10
C SER A 114 -16.65 -4.49 12.37
N SER A 115 -16.61 -5.66 13.03
CA SER A 115 -15.35 -6.39 13.27
C SER A 115 -14.69 -6.93 12.00
N ALA A 116 -15.41 -7.01 10.87
CA ALA A 116 -14.87 -7.50 9.60
C ALA A 116 -13.76 -6.59 9.04
N GLY A 117 -12.88 -7.18 8.22
CA GLY A 117 -11.88 -6.47 7.42
C GLY A 117 -12.32 -6.35 5.97
N GLY A 118 -11.82 -5.33 5.28
CA GLY A 118 -12.10 -5.13 3.87
C GLY A 118 -11.78 -3.73 3.36
N VAL A 119 -11.96 -3.55 2.05
CA VAL A 119 -11.69 -2.32 1.31
C VAL A 119 -12.88 -1.37 1.44
N ILE A 120 -12.59 -0.13 1.79
CA ILE A 120 -13.55 0.97 1.83
C ILE A 120 -13.38 1.84 0.58
N ASN A 121 -14.50 2.16 -0.06
CA ASN A 121 -14.59 3.16 -1.11
C ASN A 121 -15.26 4.43 -0.57
N PHE A 122 -14.49 5.28 0.11
CA PHE A 122 -15.00 6.46 0.80
C PHE A 122 -15.24 7.59 -0.21
N SER A 123 -16.49 8.02 -0.38
CA SER A 123 -16.81 9.18 -1.22
C SER A 123 -16.72 10.45 -0.40
N LEU A 124 -15.95 11.45 -0.85
CA LEU A 124 -16.07 12.79 -0.27
C LEU A 124 -17.47 13.34 -0.58
N PRO A 125 -18.19 13.90 0.41
CA PRO A 125 -19.55 14.35 0.21
C PRO A 125 -19.58 15.68 -0.55
N GLU A 126 -20.59 15.84 -1.39
CA GLU A 126 -20.95 17.15 -1.94
C GLU A 126 -21.81 17.88 -0.90
N SER A 127 -21.18 18.64 -0.01
CA SER A 127 -21.88 19.35 1.07
C SER A 127 -21.50 20.83 1.14
N THR A 128 -22.33 21.64 1.78
CA THR A 128 -22.03 23.07 2.01
C THR A 128 -20.81 23.29 2.90
N SER A 129 -20.41 22.29 3.69
CA SER A 129 -19.26 22.35 4.59
C SER A 129 -17.93 21.94 3.94
N LEU A 130 -17.96 21.32 2.75
CA LEU A 130 -16.77 20.93 1.99
C LEU A 130 -16.80 21.59 0.60
N PRO A 131 -16.01 22.66 0.35
CA PRO A 131 -15.88 23.18 -0.99
C PRO A 131 -15.22 22.13 -1.91
N PRO A 132 -15.47 22.19 -3.24
CA PRO A 132 -14.84 21.28 -4.18
C PRO A 132 -13.32 21.41 -4.11
N LEU A 133 -12.60 20.29 -4.24
CA LEU A 133 -11.14 20.34 -4.29
C LEU A 133 -10.70 21.25 -5.44
N ALA A 134 -9.80 22.17 -5.14
CA ALA A 134 -9.30 23.11 -6.12
C ALA A 134 -8.34 22.41 -7.09
N ILE A 135 -8.41 22.81 -8.37
CA ILE A 135 -7.48 22.32 -9.39
C ILE A 135 -6.06 22.73 -9.01
N ASN A 136 -5.13 21.80 -9.18
CA ASN A 136 -3.70 21.93 -8.91
C ASN A 136 -3.33 22.23 -7.45
N LYS A 137 -4.26 22.02 -6.51
CA LYS A 137 -3.96 22.02 -5.08
C LYS A 137 -3.88 20.59 -4.54
N LYS A 138 -2.90 20.36 -3.66
CA LYS A 138 -2.73 19.09 -2.96
C LYS A 138 -3.51 19.11 -1.66
N TYR A 139 -4.02 17.96 -1.29
CA TYR A 139 -4.69 17.73 -0.02
C TYR A 139 -4.12 16.46 0.61
N ASN A 140 -3.90 16.47 1.91
CA ASN A 140 -3.40 15.32 2.65
C ASN A 140 -4.56 14.70 3.42
N TRP A 141 -4.85 13.43 3.16
CA TRP A 141 -5.91 12.71 3.83
C TRP A 141 -5.35 11.69 4.80
N TYR A 142 -6.02 11.54 5.93
CA TYR A 142 -5.66 10.64 7.01
C TYR A 142 -6.82 9.70 7.30
N VAL A 143 -6.49 8.46 7.61
CA VAL A 143 -7.43 7.49 8.17
C VAL A 143 -6.83 6.98 9.47
N SER A 144 -7.55 7.18 10.56
CA SER A 144 -7.19 6.70 11.90
C SER A 144 -8.15 5.61 12.31
N LEU A 145 -7.62 4.44 12.67
CA LEU A 145 -8.37 3.38 13.33
C LEU A 145 -8.22 3.53 14.83
N ILE A 146 -9.33 3.80 15.51
CA ILE A 146 -9.40 4.15 16.93
C ILE A 146 -9.85 2.94 17.73
N CYS A 147 -8.91 2.25 18.37
CA CYS A 147 -9.23 1.12 19.26
C CYS A 147 -9.66 1.57 20.66
N ASN A 148 -9.11 2.68 21.16
CA ASN A 148 -9.41 3.21 22.49
C ASN A 148 -9.63 4.74 22.40
N PRO A 149 -10.89 5.21 22.37
CA PRO A 149 -11.19 6.64 22.29
C PRO A 149 -10.58 7.47 23.43
N GLU A 150 -10.43 6.90 24.62
CA GLU A 150 -9.83 7.55 25.80
C GLU A 150 -8.29 7.63 25.70
N ASN A 151 -7.67 6.84 24.82
CA ASN A 151 -6.23 6.86 24.60
C ASN A 151 -5.89 6.67 23.11
N ARG A 152 -5.94 7.78 22.39
CA ARG A 152 -5.66 7.88 20.95
C ARG A 152 -4.17 7.72 20.60
N ALA A 153 -3.26 7.65 21.58
CA ALA A 153 -1.81 7.58 21.32
C ALA A 153 -1.39 6.30 20.57
N ASN A 154 -2.23 5.27 20.60
CA ASN A 154 -1.99 3.98 19.94
C ASN A 154 -2.80 3.80 18.65
N ASP A 155 -3.42 4.87 18.15
CA ASP A 155 -4.15 4.80 16.90
C ASP A 155 -3.25 4.36 15.76
N ILE A 156 -3.79 3.51 14.90
CA ILE A 156 -3.14 3.19 13.65
C ILE A 156 -3.60 4.21 12.63
N VAL A 157 -2.64 4.96 12.10
CA VAL A 157 -2.90 6.00 11.12
C VAL A 157 -2.19 5.66 9.82
N VAL A 158 -2.92 5.74 8.71
CA VAL A 158 -2.37 5.79 7.34
C VAL A 158 -2.76 7.11 6.70
N HIS A 159 -1.98 7.54 5.72
CA HIS A 159 -2.27 8.78 5.00
C HIS A 159 -1.65 8.77 3.62
N GLY A 160 -2.20 9.62 2.75
CA GLY A 160 -1.74 9.86 1.40
C GLY A 160 -2.18 11.23 0.92
N TRP A 161 -1.67 11.62 -0.24
CA TRP A 161 -2.00 12.87 -0.88
C TRP A 161 -2.92 12.65 -2.06
N ILE A 162 -3.77 13.63 -2.30
CA ILE A 162 -4.62 13.71 -3.48
C ILE A 162 -4.51 15.10 -4.10
N GLN A 163 -4.44 15.17 -5.41
CA GLN A 163 -4.46 16.42 -6.15
C GLN A 163 -5.48 16.33 -7.27
N ARG A 164 -6.38 17.32 -7.30
CA ARG A 164 -7.27 17.49 -8.44
C ARG A 164 -6.50 18.12 -9.59
N VAL A 165 -6.58 17.53 -10.78
CA VAL A 165 -5.94 18.07 -11.99
C VAL A 165 -7.00 18.42 -13.02
N GLU A 166 -6.64 19.35 -13.91
CA GLU A 166 -7.43 19.62 -15.10
C GLU A 166 -7.32 18.46 -16.09
N LEU A 167 -8.42 18.13 -16.74
CA LEU A 167 -8.46 17.02 -17.68
C LEU A 167 -8.03 17.50 -19.06
N ASP A 168 -7.08 16.79 -19.67
CA ASP A 168 -6.70 17.06 -21.05
C ASP A 168 -7.92 16.96 -21.99
N SER A 169 -7.98 17.86 -22.98
CA SER A 169 -9.12 17.95 -23.89
C SER A 169 -9.29 16.72 -24.78
N ASN A 170 -8.18 16.07 -25.18
CA ASN A 170 -8.23 14.84 -25.97
C ASN A 170 -8.68 13.66 -25.09
N LEU A 171 -8.17 13.57 -23.86
CA LEU A 171 -8.64 12.59 -22.89
C LEU A 171 -10.13 12.74 -22.58
N THR A 172 -10.63 13.97 -22.46
CA THR A 172 -12.06 14.27 -22.26
C THR A 172 -12.90 13.69 -23.40
N LYS A 173 -12.54 13.97 -24.65
CA LYS A 173 -13.23 13.41 -25.83
C LYS A 173 -13.20 11.88 -25.87
N LYS A 174 -12.05 11.27 -25.59
CA LYS A 174 -11.92 9.80 -25.51
C LYS A 174 -12.84 9.20 -24.45
N LEU A 175 -12.92 9.84 -23.28
CA LEU A 175 -13.80 9.40 -22.21
C LEU A 175 -15.28 9.55 -22.59
N GLU A 176 -15.69 10.63 -23.27
CA GLU A 176 -17.08 10.80 -23.74
C GLU A 176 -17.48 9.75 -24.79
N GLN A 177 -16.54 9.36 -25.66
CA GLN A 177 -16.77 8.35 -26.69
C GLN A 177 -16.71 6.92 -26.15
N THR A 178 -16.12 6.70 -24.98
CA THR A 178 -15.92 5.37 -24.41
C THR A 178 -17.14 4.94 -23.59
N THR A 179 -17.91 4.00 -24.14
CA THR A 179 -19.06 3.38 -23.48
C THR A 179 -18.69 2.26 -22.51
N SER A 180 -17.53 1.62 -22.71
CA SER A 180 -17.06 0.53 -21.85
C SER A 180 -16.54 1.05 -20.50
N PRO A 181 -17.09 0.63 -19.35
CA PRO A 181 -16.58 1.05 -18.05
C PRO A 181 -15.10 0.66 -17.82
N LEU A 182 -14.69 -0.54 -18.23
CA LEU A 182 -13.28 -0.95 -18.19
C LEU A 182 -12.41 -0.16 -19.17
N GLY A 183 -12.96 0.25 -20.32
CA GLY A 183 -12.28 1.18 -21.23
C GLY A 183 -11.97 2.51 -20.56
N ARG A 184 -12.90 3.04 -19.75
CA ARG A 184 -12.67 4.27 -18.97
C ARG A 184 -11.59 4.09 -17.90
N VAL A 185 -11.58 2.96 -17.21
CA VAL A 185 -10.52 2.61 -16.24
C VAL A 185 -9.14 2.64 -16.92
N ALA A 186 -9.03 2.02 -18.11
CA ALA A 186 -7.78 2.00 -18.86
C ALA A 186 -7.33 3.41 -19.29
N LEU A 187 -8.26 4.26 -19.75
CA LEU A 187 -7.96 5.65 -20.10
C LEU A 187 -7.46 6.47 -18.91
N TYR A 188 -8.09 6.32 -17.74
CA TYR A 188 -7.63 6.98 -16.51
C TYR A 188 -6.23 6.51 -16.10
N ALA A 189 -5.99 5.20 -16.10
CA ALA A 189 -4.69 4.63 -15.74
C ALA A 189 -3.58 5.11 -16.69
N GLN A 190 -3.82 5.11 -18.01
CA GLN A 190 -2.87 5.61 -19.01
C GLN A 190 -2.56 7.10 -18.86
N ALA A 191 -3.53 7.88 -18.37
CA ALA A 191 -3.38 9.31 -18.14
C ALA A 191 -2.73 9.66 -16.78
N GLY A 192 -2.33 8.66 -15.97
CA GLY A 192 -1.81 8.88 -14.62
C GLY A 192 -2.87 9.27 -13.59
N LEU A 193 -4.16 9.20 -13.94
CA LEU A 193 -5.30 9.43 -13.03
C LEU A 193 -5.61 8.16 -12.23
N TRP A 194 -4.59 7.63 -11.55
CA TRP A 194 -4.67 6.34 -10.87
C TRP A 194 -5.82 6.30 -9.84
N GLN A 195 -6.09 7.42 -9.15
CA GLN A 195 -7.19 7.49 -8.19
C GLN A 195 -8.56 7.27 -8.86
N ASP A 196 -8.77 7.86 -10.05
CA ASP A 196 -10.03 7.70 -10.78
C ASP A 196 -10.15 6.29 -11.39
N ALA A 197 -9.04 5.72 -11.86
CA ALA A 197 -8.98 4.34 -12.33
C ALA A 197 -9.35 3.36 -11.19
N LEU A 198 -8.72 3.52 -10.02
CA LEU A 198 -8.96 2.71 -8.83
C LEU A 198 -10.40 2.81 -8.37
N ALA A 199 -10.91 4.03 -8.17
CA ALA A 199 -12.28 4.26 -7.70
C ALA A 199 -13.33 3.70 -8.66
N THR A 200 -13.13 3.90 -9.97
CA THR A 200 -14.05 3.37 -10.99
C THR A 200 -14.06 1.84 -10.95
N LEU A 201 -12.89 1.21 -10.86
CA LEU A 201 -12.77 -0.24 -10.83
C LEU A 201 -13.30 -0.86 -9.54
N ALA A 202 -13.09 -0.20 -8.39
CA ALA A 202 -13.68 -0.58 -7.10
C ALA A 202 -15.21 -0.57 -7.16
N GLN A 203 -15.80 0.48 -7.72
CA GLN A 203 -17.26 0.56 -7.89
C GLN A 203 -17.80 -0.59 -8.77
N LEU A 204 -17.13 -0.88 -9.88
CA LEU A 204 -17.50 -1.99 -10.75
C LEU A 204 -17.42 -3.32 -10.01
N ARG A 205 -16.34 -3.58 -9.25
CA ARG A 205 -16.21 -4.80 -8.45
C ARG A 205 -17.25 -4.92 -7.34
N SER A 206 -17.58 -3.82 -6.67
CA SER A 206 -18.59 -3.82 -5.61
C SER A 206 -19.98 -4.15 -6.15
N THR A 207 -20.30 -3.70 -7.37
CA THR A 207 -21.61 -3.92 -8.01
C THR A 207 -21.71 -5.24 -8.79
N GLN A 208 -20.57 -5.79 -9.21
CA GLN A 208 -20.48 -7.04 -9.98
C GLN A 208 -19.42 -7.97 -9.36
N PRO A 209 -19.64 -8.44 -8.12
CA PRO A 209 -18.62 -9.17 -7.34
C PRO A 209 -18.18 -10.49 -7.97
N ASN A 210 -19.03 -11.09 -8.81
CA ASN A 210 -18.76 -12.39 -9.47
C ASN A 210 -18.09 -12.26 -10.85
N ASP A 211 -17.81 -11.04 -11.33
CA ASP A 211 -17.12 -10.84 -12.60
C ASP A 211 -15.60 -11.06 -12.44
N SER A 212 -15.12 -12.18 -12.96
CA SER A 212 -13.70 -12.56 -12.90
C SER A 212 -12.78 -11.61 -13.67
N LYS A 213 -13.28 -10.95 -14.73
CA LYS A 213 -12.49 -9.96 -15.48
C LYS A 213 -12.25 -8.73 -14.63
N LEU A 214 -13.25 -8.26 -13.88
CA LEU A 214 -13.07 -7.17 -12.93
C LEU A 214 -12.09 -7.55 -11.81
N ALA A 215 -12.14 -8.80 -11.33
CA ALA A 215 -11.22 -9.28 -10.31
C ALA A 215 -9.75 -9.30 -10.77
N VAL A 216 -9.51 -9.75 -12.01
CA VAL A 216 -8.17 -9.73 -12.62
C VAL A 216 -7.66 -8.29 -12.80
N ASN A 217 -8.50 -7.40 -13.34
CA ASN A 217 -8.10 -6.00 -13.55
C ASN A 217 -7.77 -5.29 -12.23
N TRP A 218 -8.54 -5.57 -11.17
CA TRP A 218 -8.29 -5.00 -9.83
C TRP A 218 -6.97 -5.46 -9.27
N THR A 219 -6.71 -6.77 -9.32
CA THR A 219 -5.44 -7.35 -8.86
C THR A 219 -4.27 -6.73 -9.63
N GLN A 220 -4.40 -6.59 -10.96
CA GLN A 220 -3.35 -6.01 -11.79
C GLN A 220 -3.11 -4.53 -11.47
N LEU A 221 -4.17 -3.73 -11.28
CA LEU A 221 -4.04 -2.32 -10.93
C LEU A 221 -3.41 -2.11 -9.55
N LEU A 222 -3.79 -2.91 -8.55
CA LEU A 222 -3.16 -2.84 -7.23
C LEU A 222 -1.68 -3.24 -7.28
N LYS A 223 -1.34 -4.23 -8.11
CA LYS A 223 0.04 -4.70 -8.29
C LYS A 223 0.97 -3.63 -8.87
N THR A 224 0.47 -2.69 -9.68
CA THR A 224 1.32 -1.59 -10.21
C THR A 224 1.89 -0.72 -9.10
N GLU A 225 1.23 -0.68 -7.94
CA GLU A 225 1.63 0.11 -6.77
C GLU A 225 1.98 -0.77 -5.55
N ASN A 226 2.24 -2.08 -5.76
CA ASN A 226 2.55 -3.04 -4.69
C ASN A 226 1.48 -3.13 -3.58
N LEU A 227 0.19 -3.07 -3.97
CA LEU A 227 -0.98 -3.19 -3.07
C LEU A 227 -1.72 -4.52 -3.23
N ASP A 228 -1.20 -5.47 -4.00
CA ASP A 228 -1.90 -6.70 -4.36
C ASP A 228 -2.17 -7.65 -3.18
N ALA A 229 -1.53 -7.44 -2.03
CA ALA A 229 -1.77 -8.17 -0.80
C ALA A 229 -3.23 -8.13 -0.31
N ILE A 230 -4.00 -7.11 -0.70
CA ILE A 230 -5.43 -6.95 -0.35
C ILE A 230 -6.37 -7.20 -1.54
N ALA A 231 -5.87 -7.72 -2.67
CA ALA A 231 -6.66 -7.81 -3.91
C ALA A 231 -7.87 -8.76 -3.81
N GLN A 232 -7.86 -9.68 -2.85
CA GLN A 232 -8.92 -10.65 -2.59
C GLN A 232 -9.80 -10.27 -1.38
N GLU A 233 -9.48 -9.17 -0.70
CA GLU A 233 -10.29 -8.70 0.43
C GLU A 233 -11.65 -8.21 -0.06
N PRO A 234 -12.72 -8.39 0.73
CA PRO A 234 -14.05 -7.94 0.35
C PRO A 234 -14.14 -6.41 0.39
N PHE A 235 -15.13 -5.85 -0.30
CA PHE A 235 -15.54 -4.46 -0.07
C PHE A 235 -16.48 -4.42 1.14
N LEU A 236 -16.30 -3.44 2.02
CA LEU A 236 -17.24 -3.19 3.12
C LEU A 236 -18.08 -1.96 2.82
N GLU A 237 -19.38 -2.08 3.06
CA GLU A 237 -20.27 -0.93 3.11
C GLU A 237 -20.18 -0.29 4.49
N ILE A 238 -20.03 1.04 4.51
CA ILE A 238 -20.02 1.84 5.73
C ILE A 238 -21.14 2.87 5.67
N GLN A 239 -21.78 3.08 6.80
CA GLN A 239 -22.76 4.15 6.96
C GLN A 239 -22.02 5.34 7.55
N ILE A 240 -21.89 6.41 6.77
CA ILE A 240 -21.30 7.67 7.23
C ILE A 240 -22.44 8.52 7.80
N PRO A 241 -22.41 8.89 9.09
CA PRO A 241 -23.40 9.79 9.65
C PRO A 241 -23.45 11.10 8.84
N ASN A 242 -24.65 11.56 8.49
CA ASN A 242 -24.88 12.79 7.72
C ASN A 242 -24.35 12.81 6.27
N SER A 243 -24.16 11.65 5.64
CA SER A 243 -24.17 11.61 4.17
C SER A 243 -25.57 12.01 3.68
N PRO A 244 -25.70 12.94 2.71
CA PRO A 244 -27.00 13.21 2.09
C PRO A 244 -27.57 11.96 1.42
#